data_AF-A0A645GX94-F1
#
_entry.id   AF-A0A645GX94-F1
#
_cell.length_a   1.000
_cell.length_b   1.000
_cell.length_c   1.000
_cell.angle_alpha   90.00
_cell.angle_beta   90.00
_cell.angle_gamma   90.00
#
_symmetry.space_group_name_H-M   'P 1'
#
loop_
_entity.id
_entity.type
_entity.pdbx_description
1 polymer ?
#
loop_
_entity_poly.entity_id
_entity_poly.type
_entity_poly.pdbx_seq_one_letter_code
_entity_poly.pdbx_strand_id
1 'polypeptide(L)'
;MIGSHPHVPQKAVAYSDSTGKVKRITVYSLGNAISNMSAKNTRVGIMLEVNLIKEHFTGSIWFGEPVVHYIWTSRPTATGGYYTILPMKQYLENPQQYHIKGEKQLIKNYYNYFKSNQ
;
A
#
# COMPACT_ATOMS: atom_id res chain seq x y z
N MET A 1 -1.40 10.69 -11.89
CA MET A 1 0.03 10.56 -11.55
C MET A 1 0.14 9.51 -10.47
N ILE A 2 0.96 8.47 -10.69
CA ILE A 2 1.24 7.40 -9.73
C ILE A 2 2.76 7.30 -9.66
N GLY A 3 3.36 7.58 -8.49
CA GLY A 3 4.77 7.32 -8.24
C GLY A 3 5.73 8.35 -8.84
N SER A 4 5.82 9.52 -8.22
CA SER A 4 7.04 10.33 -8.19
C SER A 4 7.62 10.21 -6.79
N HIS A 5 8.85 9.72 -6.67
CA HIS A 5 9.68 9.77 -5.45
C HIS A 5 9.23 10.88 -4.47
N PRO A 6 8.88 10.54 -3.22
CA PRO A 6 9.78 9.90 -2.24
C PRO A 6 9.57 8.39 -2.01
N HIS A 7 10.53 7.70 -1.41
CA HIS A 7 10.47 6.26 -1.09
C HIS A 7 9.54 5.90 0.10
N VAL A 8 8.53 6.72 0.38
CA VAL A 8 7.64 6.60 1.54
C VAL A 8 6.18 6.65 1.07
N PRO A 9 5.29 5.81 1.63
CA PRO A 9 3.84 5.89 1.39
C PRO A 9 3.27 7.30 1.57
N GLN A 10 2.47 7.75 0.61
CA GLN A 10 1.71 9.01 0.70
C GLN A 10 0.20 8.75 0.54
N LYS A 11 -0.61 9.70 1.01
CA LYS A 11 -2.06 9.60 1.01
C LYS A 11 -2.62 9.49 -0.41
N ALA A 12 -3.54 8.56 -0.63
CA ALA A 12 -4.35 8.51 -1.84
C ALA A 12 -5.50 9.53 -1.72
N VAL A 13 -5.65 10.39 -2.72
CA VAL A 13 -6.70 11.42 -2.76
C VAL A 13 -7.61 11.16 -3.95
N ALA A 14 -8.90 10.99 -3.67
CA ALA A 14 -9.97 10.90 -4.66
C ALA A 14 -10.59 12.28 -4.88
N TYR A 15 -10.89 12.59 -6.15
CA TYR A 15 -11.55 13.82 -6.55
C TYR A 15 -12.85 13.46 -7.26
N SER A 16 -13.97 13.90 -6.67
CA SER A 16 -15.31 13.67 -7.19
C SER A 16 -15.80 14.86 -8.00
N ASP A 17 -16.64 14.59 -9.00
CA ASP A 17 -17.40 15.63 -9.70
C ASP A 17 -18.60 16.12 -8.86
N SER A 18 -19.39 17.04 -9.42
CA SER A 18 -20.59 17.58 -8.77
C SER A 18 -21.68 16.54 -8.50
N THR A 19 -21.58 15.34 -9.09
CA THR A 19 -22.51 14.22 -8.87
C THR A 19 -22.00 13.23 -7.82
N GLY A 20 -20.82 13.49 -7.23
CA GLY A 20 -20.18 12.63 -6.24
C GLY A 20 -19.39 11.45 -6.84
N LYS A 21 -19.30 11.33 -8.17
CA LYS A 21 -18.54 10.26 -8.82
C LYS A 21 -17.05 10.59 -8.83
N VAL A 22 -16.21 9.66 -8.37
CA VAL A 22 -14.75 9.82 -8.42
C VAL A 22 -14.28 9.80 -9.88
N LYS A 23 -13.69 10.92 -10.33
CA LYS A 23 -13.17 11.08 -11.69
C LYS A 23 -11.65 11.03 -11.76
N ARG A 24 -10.97 11.25 -10.63
CA ARG A 24 -9.52 11.25 -10.56
C ARG A 24 -9.05 10.74 -9.21
N ILE A 25 -8.04 9.89 -9.24
CA ILE A 25 -7.29 9.46 -8.05
C ILE A 25 -5.85 9.93 -8.22
N THR A 26 -5.28 10.52 -7.17
CA THR A 26 -3.86 10.91 -7.14
C THR A 26 -3.18 10.27 -5.94
N VAL A 27 -2.05 9.63 -6.19
CA VAL A 27 -1.14 9.17 -5.15
C VAL A 27 0.27 9.55 -5.58
N TYR A 28 0.92 10.39 -4.79
CA TYR A 28 2.22 10.94 -5.16
C TYR A 28 3.31 9.87 -5.05
N SER A 29 3.31 9.09 -3.97
CA SER A 29 4.17 7.92 -3.83
C SER A 29 3.47 6.72 -3.17
N LEU A 30 3.73 5.54 -3.72
CA LEU A 30 3.33 4.27 -3.16
C LEU A 30 4.38 3.69 -2.19
N GLY A 31 5.48 4.38 -1.91
CA GLY A 31 6.61 3.81 -1.18
C GLY A 31 7.29 2.68 -1.96
N ASN A 32 7.89 1.73 -1.24
CA ASN A 32 8.64 0.64 -1.85
C ASN A 32 7.90 -0.69 -1.73
N ALA A 33 7.66 -1.35 -2.87
CA ALA A 33 7.21 -2.75 -2.89
C ALA A 33 8.39 -3.72 -2.75
N ILE A 34 9.51 -3.44 -3.43
CA ILE A 34 10.78 -4.17 -3.32
C ILE A 34 11.90 -3.13 -3.19
N SER A 35 12.73 -3.23 -2.16
CA SER A 35 13.85 -2.31 -1.95
C SER A 35 14.90 -2.90 -1.01
N ASN A 36 16.17 -2.64 -1.31
CA ASN A 36 17.27 -2.95 -0.40
C ASN A 36 17.53 -1.83 0.64
N MET A 37 16.79 -0.73 0.59
CA MET A 37 16.97 0.39 1.50
C MET A 37 16.67 0.01 2.95
N SER A 38 17.59 0.34 3.86
CA SER A 38 17.48 0.13 5.31
C SER A 38 17.02 1.36 6.09
N ALA A 39 16.80 2.49 5.39
CA ALA A 39 16.41 3.74 6.02
C ALA A 39 15.01 3.63 6.69
N LYS A 40 14.77 4.49 7.69
CA LYS A 40 13.48 4.54 8.38
C LYS A 40 12.34 4.75 7.36
N ASN A 41 11.20 4.09 7.56
CA ASN A 41 10.01 4.15 6.71
C ASN A 41 10.13 3.56 5.28
N THR A 42 11.31 3.17 4.79
CA THR A 42 11.47 2.77 3.36
C THR A 42 11.14 1.31 3.07
N ARG A 43 10.69 0.56 4.07
CA ARG A 43 10.27 -0.85 3.95
C ARG A 43 8.76 -1.02 3.83
N VAL A 44 8.02 0.09 3.90
CA VAL A 44 6.56 0.10 3.75
C VAL A 44 6.22 0.61 2.35
N GLY A 45 5.27 -0.05 1.71
CA GLY A 45 4.64 0.38 0.47
C GLY A 45 3.12 0.40 0.59
N ILE A 46 2.47 0.91 -0.45
CA ILE A 46 1.03 0.85 -0.67
C ILE A 46 0.78 0.00 -1.91
N MET A 47 -0.05 -1.02 -1.75
CA MET A 47 -0.79 -1.63 -2.85
C MET A 47 -2.13 -0.91 -2.93
N LEU A 48 -2.30 -0.10 -3.97
CA LEU A 48 -3.51 0.69 -4.18
C LEU A 48 -4.50 -0.11 -5.00
N GLU A 49 -5.66 -0.40 -4.41
CA GLU A 49 -6.78 -1.00 -5.12
C GLU A 49 -7.67 0.11 -5.68
N VAL A 50 -7.93 0.06 -6.99
CA VAL A 50 -8.79 1.00 -7.70
C VAL A 50 -9.81 0.22 -8.49
N ASN A 51 -11.08 0.37 -8.12
CA ASN A 51 -12.19 -0.26 -8.81
C ASN A 51 -12.66 0.65 -9.95
N LEU A 52 -12.76 0.11 -11.17
CA LEU A 52 -13.35 0.81 -12.31
C LEU A 52 -14.81 0.38 -12.45
N ILE A 53 -15.72 1.34 -12.38
CA ILE A 53 -17.16 1.08 -12.47
C ILE A 53 -17.64 1.58 -13.83
N LYS A 54 -18.20 0.67 -14.63
CA LYS A 54 -18.84 0.98 -15.90
C LYS A 54 -20.34 0.75 -15.76
N GLU A 55 -21.11 1.79 -16.01
CA GLU A 55 -22.56 1.69 -16.10
C GLU A 55 -22.95 1.20 -17.49
N HIS A 56 -23.84 0.22 -17.52
CA HIS A 56 -24.09 -0.58 -18.72
C HIS A 56 -24.92 0.16 -19.77
N PHE A 57 -25.93 0.95 -19.38
CA PHE A 57 -26.89 1.53 -20.32
C PHE A 57 -26.41 2.82 -20.97
N THR A 58 -25.72 3.67 -20.23
CA THR A 58 -25.13 4.94 -20.68
C THR A 58 -23.67 4.79 -21.11
N GLY A 59 -23.01 3.69 -20.72
CA GLY A 59 -21.58 3.48 -20.96
C GLY A 59 -20.66 4.36 -20.09
N SER A 60 -21.22 5.11 -19.13
CA SER A 60 -20.47 6.01 -18.25
C SER A 60 -19.47 5.23 -17.39
N ILE A 61 -18.25 5.77 -17.26
CA ILE A 61 -17.19 5.18 -16.44
C ILE A 61 -16.80 6.14 -15.31
N TRP A 62 -16.56 5.59 -14.12
CA TRP A 62 -15.98 6.30 -12.98
C TRP A 62 -15.19 5.33 -12.09
N PHE A 63 -14.44 5.88 -11.13
CA PHE A 63 -13.71 5.09 -10.15
C PHE A 63 -14.55 4.84 -8.89
N GLY A 64 -14.39 3.69 -8.26
CA GLY A 64 -14.75 3.51 -6.86
C GLY A 64 -13.77 4.24 -5.95
N GLU A 65 -14.13 4.37 -4.67
CA GLU A 65 -13.21 4.88 -3.66
C GLU A 65 -11.94 4.01 -3.60
N PRO A 66 -10.74 4.61 -3.62
CA PRO A 66 -9.50 3.84 -3.57
C PRO A 66 -9.33 3.17 -2.21
N VAL A 67 -8.87 1.91 -2.21
CA VAL A 67 -8.54 1.19 -0.97
C VAL A 67 -7.03 1.09 -0.85
N VAL A 68 -6.49 1.57 0.27
CA VAL A 68 -5.06 1.54 0.58
C VAL A 68 -4.74 0.27 1.36
N HIS A 69 -3.94 -0.62 0.76
CA HIS A 69 -3.38 -1.78 1.44
C HIS A 69 -1.90 -1.55 1.72
N TYR A 70 -1.53 -1.48 3.00
CA TYR A 70 -0.12 -1.37 3.37
C TYR A 70 0.59 -2.70 3.19
N ILE A 71 1.75 -2.63 2.53
CA ILE A 71 2.63 -3.78 2.32
C ILE A 71 3.98 -3.57 3.00
N TRP A 72 4.59 -4.66 3.43
CA TRP A 72 5.92 -4.68 4.03
C TRP A 72 6.89 -5.48 3.16
N THR A 73 8.06 -4.92 2.89
CA THR A 73 9.16 -5.62 2.24
C THR A 73 10.03 -6.29 3.31
N SER A 74 9.88 -7.60 3.49
CA SER A 74 10.87 -8.43 4.17
C SER A 74 12.09 -8.63 3.27
N ARG A 75 13.28 -8.58 3.85
CA ARG A 75 14.56 -8.66 3.13
C ARG A 75 15.23 -10.01 3.38
N PRO A 76 16.04 -10.51 2.43
CA PRO A 76 16.86 -11.68 2.67
C PRO A 76 17.86 -11.42 3.80
N THR A 77 18.28 -12.50 4.46
CA THR A 77 19.35 -12.46 5.47
C THR A 77 20.71 -12.69 4.82
N ALA A 78 21.80 -12.40 5.53
CA ALA A 78 23.15 -12.72 5.05
C ALA A 78 23.35 -14.22 4.75
N THR A 79 22.58 -15.08 5.41
CA THR A 79 22.58 -16.54 5.24
C THR A 79 21.62 -17.03 4.16
N GLY A 80 20.95 -16.13 3.43
CA GLY A 80 20.06 -16.46 2.30
C GLY A 80 18.61 -15.96 2.44
N GLY A 81 17.78 -16.34 1.46
CA GLY A 81 16.36 -15.98 1.35
C GLY A 81 16.05 -15.08 0.16
N TYR A 82 14.77 -14.70 0.03
CA TYR A 82 14.28 -13.79 -1.00
C TYR A 82 13.58 -12.58 -0.38
N TYR A 83 13.50 -11.48 -1.14
CA TYR A 83 12.60 -10.40 -0.80
C TYR A 83 11.17 -10.93 -0.78
N THR A 84 10.43 -10.64 0.30
CA THR A 84 9.03 -11.07 0.45
C THR A 84 8.16 -9.86 0.72
N ILE A 85 7.09 -9.71 -0.07
CA ILE A 85 6.08 -8.68 0.14
C ILE A 85 4.98 -9.27 1.02
N LEU A 86 4.69 -8.61 2.13
CA LEU A 86 3.65 -9.04 3.07
C LEU A 86 2.53 -8.01 3.12
N PRO A 87 1.27 -8.42 2.99
CA PRO A 87 0.15 -7.54 3.29
C PRO A 87 0.07 -7.36 4.83
N MET A 88 0.37 -6.14 5.31
CA MET A 88 0.66 -5.89 6.73
C MET A 88 -0.53 -6.21 7.64
N LYS A 89 -1.75 -5.87 7.21
CA LYS A 89 -2.97 -6.14 7.98
C LYS A 89 -3.18 -7.64 8.18
N GLN A 90 -3.17 -8.39 7.09
CA GLN A 90 -3.39 -9.85 7.08
C GLN A 90 -2.26 -10.57 7.84
N TYR A 91 -1.01 -10.12 7.70
CA TYR A 91 0.11 -10.63 8.49
C TYR A 91 -0.08 -10.41 10.00
N LEU A 92 -0.56 -9.22 10.41
CA LEU A 92 -0.79 -8.93 11.83
C LEU A 92 -1.97 -9.72 12.41
N GLU A 93 -2.98 -10.02 11.60
CA GLU A 93 -4.13 -10.86 11.95
C GLU A 93 -3.74 -12.35 12.05
N ASN A 94 -3.00 -12.88 11.07
CA ASN A 94 -2.65 -14.30 10.97
C ASN A 94 -1.16 -14.53 10.67
N PRO A 95 -0.23 -14.20 11.60
CA PRO A 95 1.21 -14.24 11.33
C PRO A 95 1.75 -15.65 11.05
N GLN A 96 1.07 -16.70 11.51
CA GLN A 96 1.49 -18.09 11.30
C GLN A 96 1.40 -18.55 9.84
N GLN A 97 0.62 -17.86 9.00
CA GLN A 97 0.52 -18.16 7.57
C GLN A 97 1.74 -17.68 6.78
N TYR A 98 2.64 -16.91 7.41
CA TYR A 98 3.78 -16.28 6.76
C TYR A 98 5.10 -16.74 7.38
N HIS A 99 6.05 -17.13 6.55
CA HIS A 99 7.37 -17.61 6.97
C HIS A 99 8.34 -16.45 7.27
N ILE A 100 7.96 -15.57 8.20
CA ILE A 100 8.72 -14.34 8.55
C ILE A 100 8.97 -14.29 10.05
N LYS A 101 10.25 -14.25 10.44
CA LYS A 101 10.69 -14.26 11.85
C LYS A 101 11.30 -12.91 12.24
N GLY A 102 11.10 -12.51 13.49
CA GLY A 102 11.78 -11.34 14.08
C GLY A 102 11.25 -9.96 13.68
N GLU A 103 10.37 -9.85 12.67
CA GLU A 103 9.91 -8.54 12.18
C GLU A 103 8.52 -8.12 12.68
N LYS A 104 7.80 -8.99 13.40
CA LYS A 104 6.38 -8.76 13.79
C LYS A 104 6.15 -7.43 14.51
N GLN A 105 6.97 -7.13 15.52
CA GLN A 105 6.82 -5.90 16.29
C GLN A 105 7.12 -4.65 15.45
N LEU A 106 8.11 -4.76 14.55
CA LEU A 106 8.47 -3.67 13.65
C LEU A 106 7.33 -3.39 12.65
N ILE A 107 6.78 -4.44 12.04
CA ILE A 107 5.62 -4.35 11.14
C ILE A 107 4.43 -3.71 11.88
N LYS A 108 4.15 -4.13 13.11
CA LYS A 108 3.06 -3.56 13.93
C LYS A 108 3.25 -2.06 14.18
N ASN A 109 4.46 -1.64 14.55
CA ASN A 109 4.78 -0.24 14.82
C ASN A 109 4.57 0.63 13.56
N TYR A 110 5.09 0.19 12.42
CA TYR A 110 4.91 0.92 11.16
C TYR A 110 3.46 0.93 10.68
N TYR A 111 2.74 -0.19 10.80
CA TYR A 111 1.34 -0.25 10.42
C TYR A 111 0.50 0.77 11.19
N ASN A 112 0.71 0.85 12.51
CA ASN A 112 0.01 1.81 13.36
C ASN A 112 0.41 3.26 13.03
N TYR A 113 1.70 3.52 12.78
CA TYR A 113 2.18 4.85 12.37
C TYR A 113 1.50 5.31 11.07
N PHE A 114 1.52 4.50 10.01
CA PHE A 114 0.94 4.90 8.74
C PHE A 114 -0.60 4.94 8.77
N LYS A 115 -1.25 4.03 9.50
CA LYS A 115 -2.71 4.04 9.67
C LYS A 115 -3.22 5.27 10.42
N SER A 116 -2.45 5.80 11.38
CA SER A 116 -2.86 6.98 12.18
C SER A 116 -2.53 8.32 11.51
N ASN A 117 -1.64 8.33 10.52
CA ASN A 117 -1.18 9.54 9.83
C ASN A 117 -1.71 9.64 8.38
N GLN A 118 -2.79 8.93 8.05
CA GLN A 118 -3.52 9.04 6.77
C GLN A 118 -4.88 9.68 6.94
#